data_AF-A0A1E7Z4E6-F1
#
_entry.id   AF-A0A1E7Z4E6-F1
#
_cell.length_a   1.000
_cell.length_b   1.000
_cell.length_c   1.000
_cell.angle_alpha   90.00
_cell.angle_beta   90.00
_cell.angle_gamma   90.00
#
_symmetry.space_group_name_H-M   'P 1'
#
loop_
_entity.id
_entity.type
_entity.pdbx_description
1 polymer ?
#
loop_
_entity_poly.entity_id
_entity_poly.type
_entity_poly.pdbx_seq_one_letter_code
_entity_poly.pdbx_strand_id
1 'polypeptide(L)' 'MIIVYLVIQALDGNVRVPILFLEAVNLHPLMIILSVVIFGGLWGFWGVFFAIPLTTLVKSVVHA' A
#
# COMPACT_ATOMS: atom_id res chain seq x y z
N MET A 1 1.61 28.05 -18.43
CA MET A 1 2.45 26.85 -18.30
C MET A 1 2.27 26.15 -16.95
N ILE A 2 2.32 26.87 -15.82
CA ILE A 2 2.14 26.29 -14.46
C ILE A 2 0.78 25.61 -14.24
N ILE A 3 -0.32 26.18 -14.76
CA ILE A 3 -1.67 25.62 -14.58
C ILE A 3 -1.79 24.22 -15.20
N VAL A 4 -1.24 24.03 -16.41
CA VAL A 4 -1.24 22.72 -17.08
C VAL A 4 -0.43 21.70 -16.30
N TYR A 5 0.71 22.12 -15.76
CA TYR A 5 1.58 21.25 -14.95
C TYR A 5 0.91 20.81 -13.64
N LEU A 6 0.18 21.71 -12.98
CA LEU A 6 -0.58 21.41 -11.77
C LEU A 6 -1.74 20.44 -12.05
N VAL A 7 -2.43 20.59 -13.18
CA VAL A 7 -3.49 19.65 -13.59
C VAL A 7 -2.92 18.25 -13.86
N ILE A 8 -1.77 18.17 -14.54
CA ILE A 8 -1.09 16.90 -14.79
C ILE A 8 -0.61 16.27 -13.48
N GLN A 9 0.01 17.04 -12.58
CA GLN A 9 0.43 16.52 -11.26
C GLN A 9 -0.75 16.10 -10.38
N ALA A 10 -1.88 16.82 -10.43
CA ALA A 10 -3.07 16.44 -9.69
C ALA A 10 -3.68 15.14 -10.23
N LEU A 11 -3.67 14.94 -11.55
CA LEU A 11 -4.14 13.70 -12.19
C LEU A 11 -3.17 12.53 -11.94
N ASP A 12 -1.87 12.75 -12.08
CA ASP A 12 -0.86 11.71 -11.85
C ASP A 12 -0.73 11.34 -10.38
N GLY A 13 -0.65 12.32 -9.50
CA GLY A 13 -0.47 12.13 -8.05
C GLY A 13 -1.70 11.63 -7.33
N ASN A 14 -2.93 12.00 -7.76
CA ASN A 14 -4.16 11.64 -7.03
C ASN A 14 -5.01 10.55 -7.70
N VAL A 15 -4.79 10.22 -8.98
CA VAL A 15 -5.58 9.21 -9.70
C VAL A 15 -4.70 8.07 -10.19
N ARG A 16 -3.64 8.36 -10.93
CA ARG A 16 -2.78 7.32 -11.52
C ARG A 16 -1.94 6.58 -10.48
N VAL A 17 -1.36 7.29 -9.51
CA VAL A 17 -0.61 6.68 -8.39
C VAL A 17 -1.47 5.72 -7.57
N PRO A 18 -2.66 6.07 -7.05
CA PRO A 18 -3.48 5.14 -6.29
C PRO A 18 -4.02 3.99 -7.14
N ILE A 19 -4.33 4.21 -8.42
CA ILE A 19 -4.73 3.11 -9.33
C ILE A 19 -3.58 2.12 -9.55
N LEU A 20 -2.36 2.60 -9.80
CA LEU A 20 -1.20 1.73 -9.95
C LEU A 20 -0.83 1.03 -8.63
N PHE A 21 -1.04 1.71 -7.49
CA PHE A 21 -0.93 1.08 -6.16
C PHE A 21 -2.01 0.02 -5.97
N LEU A 22 -3.26 0.24 -6.38
CA LEU A 22 -4.33 -0.77 -6.31
C LEU A 22 -4.06 -1.98 -7.22
N GLU A 23 -3.48 -1.75 -8.40
CA GLU A 23 -3.13 -2.80 -9.36
C GLU A 23 -1.90 -3.60 -8.89
N ALA A 24 -0.79 -2.93 -8.57
CA ALA A 24 0.43 -3.54 -8.05
C ALA A 24 0.25 -4.13 -6.65
N VAL A 25 -0.66 -3.56 -5.85
CA VAL A 25 -0.98 -3.94 -4.47
C VAL A 25 -2.47 -4.31 -4.40
N ASN A 26 -2.89 -5.25 -5.27
CA ASN A 26 -4.10 -6.10 -5.13
C ASN A 26 -4.09 -6.92 -3.80
N LEU A 27 -3.89 -6.24 -2.68
CA LEU A 27 -3.96 -6.81 -1.35
C LEU A 27 -5.42 -6.93 -0.99
N HIS A 28 -5.90 -8.16 -0.93
CA HIS A 28 -7.18 -8.42 -0.30
C HIS A 28 -7.18 -7.83 1.11
N PRO A 29 -8.24 -7.10 1.54
CA PRO A 29 -8.35 -6.57 2.90
C PRO A 29 -8.09 -7.63 3.98
N LEU A 30 -8.41 -8.89 3.67
CA LEU A 30 -8.11 -10.06 4.49
C LEU A 30 -6.61 -10.21 4.81
N MET A 31 -5.71 -9.96 3.85
CA MET A 31 -4.26 -10.07 4.05
C MET A 31 -3.74 -9.00 5.00
N ILE A 32 -4.31 -7.79 4.94
CA ILE A 32 -3.98 -6.70 5.87
C ILE A 32 -4.41 -7.08 7.28
N ILE A 33 -5.64 -7.59 7.45
CA ILE A 33 -6.16 -8.04 8.75
C ILE A 33 -5.29 -9.17 9.32
N LEU A 34 -4.93 -10.17 8.51
CA LEU A 34 -4.06 -11.26 8.93
C LEU A 34 -2.67 -10.75 9.35
N SER A 35 -2.09 -9.83 8.59
CA SER A 35 -0.80 -9.20 8.92
C SER A 35 -0.89 -8.42 10.24
N VAL A 36 -1.97 -7.65 10.46
CA VAL A 36 -2.20 -6.91 11.71
C VAL A 36 -2.36 -7.86 12.90
N VAL A 37 -3.06 -8.98 12.76
CA VAL A 37 -3.21 -9.96 13.84
C VAL A 37 -1.89 -10.65 14.17
N ILE A 38 -1.15 -11.09 13.16
CA ILE A 38 0.13 -11.79 13.33
C ILE A 38 1.18 -10.83 13.90
N PHE A 39 1.44 -9.71 13.24
CA PHE A 39 2.49 -8.78 13.66
C PHE A 39 2.08 -7.96 14.89
N GLY A 40 0.81 -7.56 14.99
CA GLY A 40 0.27 -6.90 16.18
C GLY A 40 0.30 -7.79 17.42
N GLY A 41 0.12 -9.11 17.26
CA GLY A 41 0.32 -10.08 18.34
C GLY A 41 1.80 -10.29 18.72
N LEU A 42 2.71 -10.27 17.74
CA LEU A 42 4.14 -10.52 17.96
C LEU A 42 4.90 -9.34 18.59
N TRP A 43 4.56 -8.10 18.21
CA TRP A 43 5.29 -6.88 18.63
C TRP A 43 4.39 -5.77 19.20
N GLY A 44 3.09 -6.01 19.37
CA GLY A 44 2.16 -5.02 19.89
C GLY A 44 1.95 -3.87 18.91
N PHE A 45 2.01 -2.64 19.41
CA PHE A 45 1.73 -1.43 18.63
C PHE A 45 2.58 -1.30 17.36
N TRP A 46 3.87 -1.64 17.45
CA TRP A 46 4.79 -1.54 16.31
C TRP A 46 4.42 -2.51 15.18
N GLY A 47 3.93 -3.70 15.51
CA GLY A 47 3.51 -4.68 14.52
C GLY A 47 2.27 -4.26 13.72
N VAL A 48 1.37 -3.47 14.33
CA VAL A 48 0.21 -2.91 13.65
C VAL A 48 0.62 -1.83 12.65
N PHE A 49 1.58 -0.96 13.02
CA PHE A 49 2.10 0.08 12.13
C PHE A 49 2.80 -0.51 10.90
N PHE A 50 3.61 -1.55 11.08
CA PHE A 50 4.34 -2.19 9.99
C PHE A 50 3.53 -3.22 9.21
N ALA A 51 2.28 -3.49 9.57
CA ALA A 51 1.46 -4.51 8.92
C ALA A 51 1.31 -4.26 7.42
N ILE A 52 0.98 -3.02 7.00
CA ILE A 52 0.78 -2.66 5.59
C ILE A 52 2.09 -2.78 4.78
N PRO A 53 3.24 -2.21 5.22
CA PRO A 53 4.52 -2.44 4.58
C PRO A 53 4.88 -3.92 4.45
N LEU A 54 4.74 -4.71 5.51
CA LEU A 54 5.11 -6.13 5.51
C LEU A 54 4.23 -6.97 4.58
N THR A 55 2.92 -6.73 4.55
CA THR A 55 2.03 -7.41 3.59
C THR A 55 2.41 -7.10 2.15
N THR A 56 2.78 -5.84 1.89
CA THR A 56 3.22 -5.40 0.55
C THR A 56 4.55 -6.08 0.17
N LEU A 57 5.47 -6.22 1.12
CA LEU A 57 6.78 -6.85 0.92
C LEU A 57 6.66 -8.35 0.67
N VAL A 58 5.83 -9.06 1.44
CA VAL A 58 5.55 -10.49 1.20
C VAL A 58 4.91 -10.68 -0.17
N LYS A 59 3.92 -9.84 -0.52
CA LYS A 59 3.30 -9.90 -1.85
C LYS A 59 4.29 -9.66 -2.97
N SER A 60 5.18 -8.67 -2.84
CA SER A 60 6.19 -8.38 -3.85
C SER A 60 7.22 -9.49 -4.00
N VAL A 61 7.58 -10.20 -2.93
CA VAL A 61 8.51 -11.34 -3.01
C VAL A 61 7.84 -12.58 -3.59
N VAL A 62 6.58 -12.85 -3.25
CA VAL A 62 5.86 -14.04 -3.73
C VAL A 62 5.39 -13.90 -5.19
N HIS A 63 5.14 -12.67 -5.66
CA HIS A 63 4.76 -12.36 -7.04
C HIS A 63 5.89 -11.72 -7.87
N ALA A 64 7.14 -11.74 -7.37
CA ALA A 64 8.33 -11.43 -8.17
C ALA A 64 8.67 -12.62 -9.09
#